data_AF-A0A2E9EBE3-F1
#
_entry.id   AF-A0A2E9EBE3-F1
#
_cell.length_a   1.000
_cell.length_b   1.000
_cell.length_c   1.000
_cell.angle_alpha   90.00
_cell.angle_beta   90.00
_cell.angle_gamma   90.00
#
_symmetry.space_group_name_H-M   'P 1'
#
loop_
_entity.id
_entity.type
_entity.pdbx_description
1 polymer ?
#
loop_
_entity_poly.entity_id
_entity_poly.type
_entity_poly.pdbx_seq_one_letter_code
_entity_poly.pdbx_strand_id
1 'polypeptide(L)'
;MGLNLIRGLFLAGIWAILAVFLVVAWCAWTLPKPDAALSPSRSPSITILGEDGTVLAAYGDLYAERLDFDEVPPFLIQAILATEDRRFFDHSGIDLVGI
;
A
#
# COMPACT_ATOMS: atom_id res chain seq x y z
N MET A 1 37.21 9.49 -32.58
CA MET A 1 36.80 8.44 -31.61
C MET A 1 35.68 8.89 -30.67
N GLY A 2 35.66 10.15 -30.19
CA GLY A 2 34.64 10.63 -29.23
C GLY A 2 33.20 10.80 -29.72
N LEU A 3 32.96 11.21 -30.97
CA LEU A 3 31.59 11.49 -31.46
C LEU A 3 30.71 10.24 -31.57
N ASN A 4 31.29 9.10 -31.96
CA ASN A 4 30.56 7.84 -32.06
C ASN A 4 30.21 7.27 -30.68
N LEU A 5 31.06 7.51 -29.67
CA LEU A 5 30.79 7.15 -28.28
C LEU A 5 29.64 7.98 -27.70
N ILE A 6 29.63 9.30 -27.95
CA ILE A 6 28.55 10.20 -27.51
C ILE A 6 27.22 9.79 -28.16
N ARG A 7 27.22 9.49 -29.46
CA ARG A 7 26.04 8.97 -30.16
C ARG A 7 25.57 7.65 -29.57
N GLY A 8 26.49 6.72 -29.31
CA GLY A 8 26.18 5.43 -28.67
C GLY A 8 25.51 5.60 -27.30
N LEU A 9 26.06 6.47 -26.44
CA LEU A 9 25.49 6.77 -25.12
C LEU A 9 24.11 7.44 -25.24
N PHE A 10 23.93 8.34 -26.19
CA PHE A 10 22.64 9.00 -26.43
C PHE A 10 21.57 7.99 -26.88
N LEU A 11 21.90 7.10 -27.83
CA LEU A 11 20.99 6.04 -28.25
C LEU A 11 20.68 5.08 -27.09
N ALA A 12 21.67 4.68 -26.31
CA ALA A 12 21.47 3.83 -25.14
C ALA A 12 20.54 4.48 -24.11
N GLY A 13 20.67 5.80 -23.87
CA GLY A 13 19.78 6.55 -22.99
C GLY A 13 18.33 6.56 -23.47
N ILE A 14 18.10 6.75 -24.78
CA ILE A 14 16.75 6.68 -25.38
C ILE A 14 16.15 5.29 -25.16
N TRP A 15 16.90 4.24 -25.42
CA TRP A 15 16.43 2.86 -25.23
C TRP A 15 16.15 2.54 -23.76
N ALA A 16 16.96 3.03 -22.83
CA ALA A 16 16.73 2.87 -21.40
C ALA A 16 15.43 3.56 -20.95
N ILE A 17 15.19 4.80 -21.38
CA ILE A 17 13.95 5.52 -21.09
C ILE A 17 12.74 4.79 -21.68
N LEU A 18 12.85 4.32 -22.92
CA LEU A 18 11.79 3.53 -23.56
C LEU A 18 11.50 2.24 -22.79
N ALA A 19 12.54 1.52 -22.35
CA ALA A 19 12.38 0.31 -21.56
C ALA A 19 11.66 0.58 -20.24
N VAL A 20 12.05 1.63 -19.50
CA VAL A 20 11.38 2.04 -18.25
C VAL A 20 9.92 2.39 -18.53
N PHE A 21 9.64 3.16 -19.58
CA PHE A 21 8.28 3.52 -19.96
C PHE A 21 7.42 2.29 -20.26
N LEU A 22 7.96 1.32 -21.00
CA LEU A 22 7.26 0.07 -21.31
C LEU A 22 6.96 -0.75 -20.06
N VAL A 23 7.91 -0.83 -19.10
CA VAL A 23 7.69 -1.50 -17.82
C VAL A 23 6.58 -0.80 -17.03
N VAL A 24 6.61 0.52 -16.93
CA VAL A 24 5.56 1.29 -16.23
C VAL A 24 4.21 1.10 -16.89
N ALA A 25 4.13 1.14 -18.23
CA ALA A 25 2.90 0.92 -18.97
C ALA A 25 2.36 -0.51 -18.80
N TRP A 26 3.26 -1.50 -18.77
CA TRP A 26 2.91 -2.89 -18.49
C TRP A 26 2.34 -3.04 -17.07
N CYS A 27 2.98 -2.47 -16.05
CA CYS A 27 2.47 -2.45 -14.69
C CYS A 27 1.09 -1.79 -14.62
N ALA A 28 0.93 -0.61 -15.23
CA ALA A 28 -0.34 0.11 -15.28
C ALA A 28 -1.47 -0.69 -15.96
N TRP A 29 -1.14 -1.49 -16.97
CA TRP A 29 -2.12 -2.32 -17.68
C TRP A 29 -2.47 -3.61 -16.93
N THR A 30 -1.51 -4.21 -16.23
CA THR A 30 -1.66 -5.49 -15.52
C THR A 30 -2.22 -5.34 -14.11
N LEU A 31 -2.16 -4.14 -13.54
CA LEU A 31 -2.75 -3.84 -12.24
C LEU A 31 -4.26 -4.12 -12.25
N PRO A 32 -4.78 -4.87 -11.25
CA PRO A 32 -6.22 -5.06 -11.10
C PRO A 32 -6.92 -3.70 -11.00
N LYS A 33 -8.16 -3.64 -11.50
CA LYS A 33 -8.98 -2.43 -11.33
C LYS A 33 -9.19 -2.15 -9.84
N PRO A 34 -9.04 -0.90 -9.38
CA PRO A 34 -9.22 -0.55 -7.97
C PRO A 34 -10.67 -0.68 -7.53
N ASP A 35 -11.62 -0.80 -8.46
CA ASP A 35 -13.04 -0.95 -8.18
C ASP A 35 -13.34 -2.07 -7.18
N ALA A 36 -12.61 -3.19 -7.20
CA ALA A 36 -12.82 -4.27 -6.22
C ALA A 36 -12.39 -3.89 -4.79
N ALA A 37 -11.35 -3.07 -4.65
CA ALA A 37 -10.87 -2.57 -3.36
C ALA A 37 -11.70 -1.36 -2.86
N LEU A 38 -12.27 -0.60 -3.78
CA LEU A 38 -13.07 0.59 -3.51
C LEU A 38 -14.57 0.31 -3.43
N SER A 39 -15.03 -0.82 -3.96
CA SER A 39 -16.42 -1.26 -3.83
C SER A 39 -16.65 -1.69 -2.40
N PRO A 40 -17.57 -1.07 -1.65
CA PRO A 40 -18.03 -1.61 -0.40
C PRO A 40 -18.89 -2.85 -0.69
N SER A 41 -18.26 -3.97 -1.02
CA SER A 41 -18.85 -5.31 -0.91
C SER A 41 -18.92 -5.67 0.58
N ARG A 42 -19.62 -4.85 1.35
CA ARG A 42 -19.71 -4.98 2.81
C ARG A 42 -21.02 -5.67 3.12
N SER A 43 -20.94 -6.90 3.63
CA SER A 43 -22.13 -7.57 4.13
C SER A 43 -22.58 -6.83 5.40
N PRO A 44 -23.89 -6.62 5.61
CA PRO A 44 -24.39 -6.02 6.85
C PRO A 44 -23.89 -6.81 8.06
N SER A 45 -23.39 -6.12 9.08
CA SER A 45 -23.00 -6.71 10.36
C SER A 45 -24.12 -6.55 11.39
N ILE A 46 -24.35 -7.58 12.20
CA ILE A 46 -25.30 -7.54 13.31
C ILE A 46 -24.53 -7.73 14.61
N THR A 47 -24.66 -6.79 15.54
CA THR A 47 -24.12 -6.90 16.90
C THR A 47 -25.27 -7.12 17.87
N ILE A 48 -25.22 -8.23 18.61
CA ILE A 48 -26.17 -8.55 19.69
C ILE A 48 -25.61 -7.99 20.99
N LEU A 49 -26.38 -7.11 21.64
CA LEU A 49 -26.02 -6.47 22.90
C LEU A 49 -26.87 -7.06 24.05
N GLY A 50 -26.26 -7.19 25.22
CA GLY A 50 -26.96 -7.41 26.48
C GLY A 50 -27.72 -6.16 26.93
N GLU A 51 -28.56 -6.29 27.95
CA GLU A 51 -29.31 -5.16 28.53
C GLU A 51 -28.39 -4.06 29.09
N ASP A 52 -27.20 -4.44 29.52
CA ASP A 52 -26.12 -3.58 30.00
C ASP A 52 -25.26 -2.96 28.88
N GLY A 53 -25.55 -3.30 27.61
CA GLY A 53 -24.77 -2.88 26.45
C GLY A 53 -23.55 -3.76 26.14
N THR A 54 -23.33 -4.87 26.86
CA THR A 54 -22.21 -5.77 26.59
C THR A 54 -22.40 -6.49 25.25
N VAL A 55 -21.36 -6.58 24.42
CA VAL A 55 -21.40 -7.33 23.16
C VAL A 55 -21.44 -8.83 23.45
N LEU A 56 -22.56 -9.48 23.16
CA LEU A 56 -22.77 -10.92 23.35
C LEU A 56 -22.31 -11.72 22.12
N ALA A 57 -22.56 -11.19 20.92
CA ALA A 57 -22.15 -11.79 19.66
C ALA A 57 -22.15 -10.75 18.54
N ALA A 58 -21.32 -10.98 17.52
CA ALA A 58 -21.36 -10.22 16.28
C ALA A 58 -21.31 -11.18 15.08
N TYR A 59 -22.12 -10.91 14.07
CA TYR A 59 -22.26 -11.73 12.86
C TYR A 59 -22.11 -10.87 11.61
N GLY A 60 -21.56 -11.45 10.53
CA GLY A 60 -21.23 -10.74 9.30
C GLY A 60 -19.79 -10.24 9.30
N ASP A 61 -19.51 -9.22 8.49
CA ASP A 61 -18.18 -8.59 8.46
C ASP A 61 -17.95 -7.90 9.82
N LEU A 62 -16.97 -8.37 10.59
CA LEU A 62 -16.64 -7.81 11.89
C LEU A 62 -15.84 -6.52 11.71
N TYR A 63 -16.37 -5.42 12.22
CA TYR A 63 -15.68 -4.13 12.21
C TYR A 63 -15.09 -3.87 13.59
N ALA A 64 -13.78 -3.61 13.62
CA ALA A 64 -13.19 -2.91 14.74
C ALA A 64 -13.63 -1.44 14.72
N GLU A 65 -13.70 -0.84 15.89
CA GLU A 65 -13.86 0.60 16.01
C GLU A 65 -12.72 1.32 15.28
N ARG A 66 -13.04 2.42 14.59
CA ARG A 66 -12.02 3.25 13.97
C ARG A 66 -11.38 4.07 15.09
N LEU A 67 -10.10 3.83 15.33
CA LEU A 67 -9.28 4.60 16.24
C LEU A 67 -8.50 5.67 15.47
N ASP A 68 -8.42 6.86 16.06
CA ASP A 68 -7.46 7.87 15.66
C ASP A 68 -6.03 7.43 16.06
N PHE A 69 -5.02 7.98 15.38
CA PHE A 69 -3.63 7.51 15.53
C PHE A 69 -3.12 7.63 16.97
N ASP A 70 -3.53 8.67 17.69
CA ASP A 70 -3.17 8.94 19.08
C ASP A 70 -3.90 8.05 20.10
N GLU A 71 -4.97 7.38 19.68
CA GLU A 71 -5.69 6.39 20.50
C GLU A 71 -5.02 5.01 20.47
N VAL A 72 -4.12 4.78 19.50
CA VAL A 72 -3.44 3.50 19.33
C VAL A 72 -2.31 3.34 20.34
N PRO A 73 -2.23 2.22 21.08
CA PRO A 73 -1.14 2.00 22.02
C PRO A 73 0.25 2.06 21.35
N PRO A 74 1.24 2.78 21.91
CA PRO A 74 2.54 2.98 21.27
C PRO A 74 3.27 1.67 20.91
N PHE A 75 3.13 0.63 21.74
CA PHE A 75 3.75 -0.67 21.47
C PHE A 75 3.15 -1.38 20.25
N LEU A 76 1.87 -1.15 19.94
CA LEU A 76 1.22 -1.73 18.77
C LEU A 76 1.71 -1.05 17.50
N ILE A 77 1.84 0.29 17.52
CA ILE A 77 2.46 1.05 16.42
C ILE A 77 3.89 0.52 16.19
N GLN A 78 4.68 0.38 17.24
CA GLN A 78 6.05 -0.15 17.13
C GLN A 78 6.11 -1.59 16.60
N ALA A 79 5.19 -2.46 17.00
CA ALA A 79 5.13 -3.83 16.51
C ALA A 79 4.81 -3.91 15.02
N ILE A 80 3.89 -3.07 14.54
CA ILE A 80 3.54 -2.98 13.12
C ILE A 80 4.73 -2.44 12.32
N LEU A 81 5.34 -1.33 12.77
CA LEU A 81 6.54 -0.79 12.12
C LEU A 81 7.67 -1.83 12.09
N ALA A 82 7.89 -2.58 13.17
CA ALA A 82 8.94 -3.59 13.19
C ALA A 82 8.70 -4.76 12.23
N THR A 83 7.43 -5.09 11.94
CA THR A 83 7.04 -6.26 11.13
C THR A 83 6.84 -5.92 9.65
N GLU A 84 6.19 -4.80 9.36
CA GLU A 84 5.78 -4.41 8.02
C GLU A 84 6.79 -3.46 7.38
N ASP A 85 7.09 -2.34 8.04
CA ASP A 85 7.98 -1.30 7.52
C ASP A 85 8.60 -0.48 8.66
N ARG A 86 9.86 -0.81 8.98
CA ARG A 86 10.61 -0.19 10.09
C ARG A 86 10.92 1.28 9.83
N ARG A 87 10.92 1.70 8.56
CA ARG A 87 11.36 3.03 8.12
C ARG A 87 10.23 3.83 7.50
N PHE A 88 8.99 3.41 7.73
CA PHE A 88 7.79 4.08 7.25
C PHE A 88 7.82 5.61 7.43
N PHE A 89 8.28 6.09 8.61
CA PHE A 89 8.36 7.53 8.91
C PHE A 89 9.62 8.23 8.37
N ASP A 90 10.61 7.49 7.90
CA ASP A 90 11.88 8.02 7.40
C ASP A 90 11.84 8.29 5.89
N HIS A 91 10.84 7.79 5.16
CA HIS A 91 10.76 7.91 3.70
C HIS A 91 9.42 8.44 3.21
N SER A 92 9.46 9.17 2.09
CA SER A 92 8.27 9.78 1.47
C SER A 92 7.56 8.88 0.44
N GLY A 93 7.49 7.57 0.73
CA GLY A 93 6.67 6.61 -0.02
C GLY A 93 7.44 5.48 -0.71
N ILE A 94 8.65 5.73 -1.21
CA ILE A 94 9.51 4.68 -1.78
C ILE A 94 10.70 4.47 -0.86
N ASP A 95 10.83 3.27 -0.31
CA ASP A 95 12.00 2.87 0.46
C ASP A 95 13.05 2.15 -0.41
N LEU A 96 14.07 2.88 -0.87
CA LEU A 96 15.15 2.30 -1.68
C LEU A 96 16.07 1.34 -0.92
N VAL A 97 16.06 1.36 0.41
CA VAL A 97 16.92 0.49 1.24
C VAL A 97 16.11 -0.68 1.83
N GLY A 98 14.78 -0.54 1.92
CA GLY A 98 13.86 -1.58 2.41
C GLY A 98 13.27 -2.49 1.33
N ILE A 99 13.34 -2.10 0.04
CA ILE A 99 13.02 -2.94 -1.12
C ILE A 99 14.13 -3.95 -1.41
#